data_AF-A0A9D1EHH0-F1
#
_entry.id   AF-A0A9D1EHH0-F1
#
_cell.length_a   1.000
_cell.length_b   1.000
_cell.length_c   1.000
_cell.angle_alpha   90.00
_cell.angle_beta   90.00
_cell.angle_gamma   90.00
#
_symmetry.space_group_name_H-M   'P 1'
#
loop_
_entity.id
_entity.type
_entity.pdbx_description
1 polymer ?
#
loop_
_entity_poly.entity_id
_entity_poly.type
_entity_poly.pdbx_seq_one_letter_code
_entity_poly.pdbx_strand_id
1 'polypeptide(L)'
;MANFTEQIGVNHVGEIAARNKWMFRPQPIDDVGIDAHMESTEPTGESKQLLALQIKSGTSWFKEKKDGCIIFRDINERQYNYWTKNSLPCIVVLYNPDDDMCIWQKLTVETIERTNGGKGKGFLVKVPVEQIFLNELSNEKLLSFTNLPQHITNYNFLLSQKKFMQIIQDGGEVKLHSTEWVNKSSGKGDTELIIDDGNSIQKYSYPYWFPFTPYTEVFPKLFPWAEFSADEDYFEDNDMELWRMYHCYYDKVDDEWLVVGDTFEEFRKKLSPMRYIDHAGEVAEYMMILKLNALGKAFLEMDKFVSQNQPYAGTRPKEE
;
A
#
# COMPACT_ATOMS: atom_id res chain seq x y z
N MET A 1 37.17 -6.05 25.61
CA MET A 1 38.09 -5.59 24.54
C MET A 1 37.24 -4.86 23.51
N ALA A 2 37.63 -3.66 23.07
CA ALA A 2 36.92 -2.96 22.01
C ALA A 2 37.04 -3.77 20.71
N ASN A 3 35.93 -4.18 20.11
CA ASN A 3 35.93 -4.93 18.87
C ASN A 3 36.03 -3.95 17.69
N PHE A 4 37.26 -3.60 17.32
CA PHE A 4 37.54 -2.63 16.26
C PHE A 4 36.87 -3.00 14.93
N THR A 5 36.74 -4.30 14.62
CA THR A 5 36.08 -4.78 13.39
C THR A 5 34.59 -4.45 13.38
N GLU A 6 33.90 -4.59 14.52
CA GLU A 6 32.49 -4.19 14.63
C GLU A 6 32.33 -2.69 14.45
N GLN A 7 33.16 -1.88 15.11
CA GLN A 7 33.13 -0.42 14.95
C GLN A 7 33.40 0.02 13.51
N ILE A 8 34.37 -0.60 12.83
CA ILE A 8 34.66 -0.32 11.41
C ILE A 8 33.44 -0.61 10.56
N GLY A 9 32.78 -1.76 10.74
CA GLY A 9 31.60 -2.08 9.94
C GLY A 9 30.40 -1.20 10.24
N VAL A 10 30.15 -0.81 11.50
CA VAL A 10 29.11 0.17 11.83
C VAL A 10 29.36 1.50 11.10
N ASN A 11 30.61 1.96 11.11
CA ASN A 11 30.99 3.19 10.41
C ASN A 11 30.85 3.07 8.89
N HIS A 12 31.25 1.94 8.31
CA HIS A 12 31.17 1.68 6.88
C HIS A 12 29.71 1.58 6.40
N VAL A 13 28.85 0.87 7.13
CA VAL A 13 27.41 0.83 6.87
C VAL A 13 26.79 2.23 6.98
N GLY A 14 27.21 3.03 7.96
CA GLY A 14 26.79 4.42 8.09
C GLY A 14 27.23 5.32 6.92
N GLU A 15 28.41 5.06 6.36
CA GLU A 15 28.93 5.75 5.18
C GLU A 15 28.11 5.43 3.92
N ILE A 16 27.79 4.15 3.69
CA ILE A 16 26.88 3.71 2.61
C ILE A 16 25.50 4.35 2.78
N ALA A 17 24.97 4.36 4.00
CA ALA A 17 23.69 4.99 4.31
C ALA A 17 23.67 6.48 3.97
N ALA A 18 24.69 7.23 4.39
CA ALA A 18 24.82 8.66 4.12
C ALA A 18 24.88 8.96 2.60
N ARG A 19 25.63 8.17 1.82
CA ARG A 19 25.69 8.32 0.35
C ARG A 19 24.33 8.12 -0.32
N ASN A 20 23.50 7.26 0.26
CA ASN A 20 22.15 6.96 -0.23
C ASN A 20 21.07 7.85 0.41
N LYS A 21 21.46 8.96 1.07
CA LYS A 21 20.54 9.93 1.72
C LYS A 21 19.71 9.33 2.86
N TRP A 22 20.26 8.34 3.56
CA TRP A 22 19.73 7.86 4.82
C TRP A 22 20.49 8.50 5.97
N MET A 23 19.75 9.10 6.91
CA MET A 23 20.29 9.59 8.18
C MET A 23 20.54 8.39 9.10
N PHE A 24 21.81 8.07 9.32
CA PHE A 24 22.25 6.94 10.13
C PHE A 24 22.57 7.35 11.56
N ARG A 25 22.05 6.62 12.55
CA ARG A 25 22.20 6.90 13.98
C ARG A 25 22.64 5.64 14.73
N PRO A 26 23.95 5.47 15.02
CA PRO A 26 24.43 4.32 15.79
C PRO A 26 23.81 4.33 17.20
N GLN A 27 23.50 3.15 17.71
CA GLN A 27 22.98 2.95 19.07
C GLN A 27 24.13 2.60 20.04
N PRO A 28 24.00 2.91 21.34
CA PRO A 28 24.98 2.51 22.35
C PRO A 28 25.13 0.97 22.43
N ILE A 29 26.35 0.52 22.75
CA ILE A 29 26.79 -0.91 22.72
C ILE A 29 26.00 -1.81 23.69
N ASP A 30 25.25 -1.26 24.64
CA ASP A 30 24.49 -2.01 25.64
C ASP A 30 23.11 -2.53 25.14
N ASP A 31 22.74 -2.27 23.87
CA ASP A 31 21.45 -2.70 23.32
C ASP A 31 21.44 -4.18 22.89
N VAL A 32 20.30 -4.84 23.04
CA VAL A 32 20.11 -6.30 22.99
C VAL A 32 20.28 -6.90 21.57
N GLY A 33 20.42 -6.04 20.55
CA GLY A 33 20.70 -6.46 19.18
C GLY A 33 20.30 -5.46 18.09
N ILE A 34 20.34 -4.16 18.35
CA ILE A 34 20.23 -3.14 17.31
C ILE A 34 21.44 -2.21 17.45
N ASP A 35 22.27 -2.17 16.41
CA ASP A 35 23.50 -1.39 16.39
C ASP A 35 23.27 0.00 15.82
N ALA A 36 22.20 0.20 15.04
CA ALA A 36 21.86 1.50 14.48
C ALA A 36 20.39 1.61 14.08
N HIS A 37 19.92 2.85 14.00
CA HIS A 37 18.72 3.21 13.25
C HIS A 37 19.11 3.97 11.99
N MET A 38 18.35 3.80 10.92
CA MET A 38 18.50 4.64 9.71
C MET A 38 17.16 5.18 9.25
N GLU A 39 17.14 6.46 8.87
CA GLU A 39 15.95 7.18 8.48
C GLU A 39 16.12 7.79 7.09
N SER A 40 15.17 7.54 6.18
CA SER A 40 15.07 8.28 4.93
C SER A 40 14.06 9.41 5.12
N THR A 41 14.43 10.62 4.71
CA THR A 41 13.57 11.81 4.79
C THR A 41 13.36 12.42 3.41
N GLU A 42 12.17 12.95 3.16
CA GLU A 42 11.92 13.80 1.99
C GLU A 42 12.70 15.13 2.09
N PRO A 43 12.92 15.86 0.98
CA PRO A 43 13.54 17.19 1.03
C PRO A 43 12.81 18.21 1.93
N THR A 44 11.53 17.95 2.20
CA THR A 44 10.68 18.72 3.13
C THR A 44 11.00 18.47 4.61
N GLY A 45 11.81 17.45 4.92
CA GLY A 45 12.15 17.02 6.27
C GLY A 45 11.18 15.99 6.85
N GLU A 46 10.15 15.57 6.12
CA GLU A 46 9.22 14.52 6.57
C GLU A 46 9.88 13.14 6.50
N SER A 47 9.69 12.35 7.56
CA SER A 47 10.20 10.97 7.64
C SER A 47 9.45 10.08 6.65
N LYS A 48 10.19 9.48 5.72
CA LYS A 48 9.66 8.56 4.71
C LYS A 48 9.72 7.11 5.19
N GLN A 49 10.79 6.76 5.89
CA GLN A 49 11.04 5.40 6.35
C GLN A 49 12.05 5.39 7.50
N LEU A 50 11.82 4.55 8.52
CA LEU A 50 12.72 4.36 9.64
C LEU A 50 12.95 2.87 9.89
N LEU A 51 14.21 2.45 9.91
CA LEU A 51 14.63 1.06 10.00
C LEU A 51 15.59 0.84 11.16
N ALA A 52 15.54 -0.36 11.74
CA ALA A 52 16.46 -0.81 12.78
C ALA A 52 17.44 -1.85 12.22
N LEU A 53 18.72 -1.66 12.49
CA LEU A 53 19.81 -2.46 11.90
C LEU A 53 20.55 -3.23 12.98
N GLN A 54 20.70 -4.54 12.79
CA GLN A 54 21.78 -5.31 13.39
C GLN A 54 22.90 -5.44 12.35
N ILE A 55 24.11 -5.02 12.70
CA ILE A 55 25.30 -5.04 11.87
C ILE A 55 26.26 -6.10 12.42
N LYS A 56 26.68 -7.03 11.56
CA LYS A 56 27.68 -8.05 11.88
C LYS A 56 28.86 -7.94 10.92
N SER A 57 30.01 -7.62 11.49
CA SER A 57 31.23 -7.29 10.76
C SER A 57 32.28 -8.37 10.93
N GLY A 58 32.86 -8.85 9.84
CA GLY A 58 33.98 -9.79 9.87
C GLY A 58 33.85 -10.96 8.89
N THR A 59 34.99 -11.39 8.38
CA THR A 59 35.13 -12.48 7.39
C THR A 59 34.57 -13.81 7.87
N SER A 60 34.54 -14.03 9.19
CA SER A 60 33.97 -15.24 9.80
C SER A 60 32.49 -15.42 9.50
N TRP A 61 31.73 -14.33 9.34
CA TRP A 61 30.30 -14.39 9.01
C TRP A 61 30.03 -14.93 7.61
N PHE A 62 31.01 -14.85 6.71
CA PHE A 62 30.91 -15.24 5.30
C PHE A 62 31.41 -16.65 5.01
N LYS A 63 31.83 -17.41 6.02
CA LYS A 63 32.39 -18.77 5.87
C LYS A 63 31.37 -19.79 5.38
N GLU A 64 30.12 -19.69 5.83
CA GLU A 64 29.06 -20.62 5.45
C GLU A 64 28.22 -20.04 4.32
N LYS A 65 28.56 -20.41 3.09
CA LYS A 65 27.81 -20.05 1.87
C LYS A 65 27.10 -21.28 1.31
N LYS A 66 25.79 -21.17 1.10
CA LYS A 66 24.95 -22.24 0.54
C LYS A 66 23.84 -21.64 -0.31
N ASP A 67 23.61 -22.22 -1.49
CA ASP A 67 22.51 -21.86 -2.40
C ASP A 67 22.42 -20.33 -2.66
N GLY A 68 23.56 -19.69 -2.93
CA GLY A 68 23.62 -18.25 -3.18
C GLY A 68 23.41 -17.36 -1.94
N CYS A 69 23.36 -17.94 -0.73
CA CYS A 69 23.16 -17.21 0.52
C CYS A 69 24.34 -17.40 1.49
N ILE A 70 24.60 -16.40 2.32
CA ILE A 70 25.38 -16.52 3.55
C ILE A 70 24.45 -16.96 4.68
N ILE A 71 24.86 -17.96 5.46
CA ILE A 71 24.05 -18.52 6.56
C ILE A 71 24.49 -17.90 7.89
N PHE A 72 23.69 -16.96 8.39
CA PHE A 72 23.92 -16.33 9.68
C PHE A 72 23.20 -17.11 10.79
N ARG A 73 23.94 -17.69 11.76
CA ARG A 73 23.40 -18.64 12.77
C ARG A 73 23.45 -18.17 14.23
N ASP A 74 24.15 -17.08 14.51
CA ASP A 74 24.39 -16.64 15.89
C ASP A 74 23.20 -15.84 16.43
N ILE A 75 22.05 -16.52 16.53
CA ILE A 75 20.76 -15.94 16.90
C ILE A 75 20.15 -16.78 18.01
N ASN A 76 19.92 -16.15 19.16
CA ASN A 76 19.20 -16.73 20.28
C ASN A 76 17.73 -16.29 20.35
N GLU A 77 16.94 -16.91 21.24
CA GLU A 77 15.51 -16.58 21.40
C GLU A 77 15.24 -15.13 21.81
N ARG A 78 16.15 -14.49 22.56
CA ARG A 78 15.99 -13.09 22.98
C ARG A 78 16.11 -12.16 21.77
N GLN A 79 17.14 -12.36 20.95
CA GLN A 79 17.34 -11.61 19.70
C GLN A 79 16.19 -11.84 18.71
N TYR A 80 15.79 -13.10 18.50
CA TYR A 80 14.64 -13.44 17.66
C TYR A 80 13.38 -12.66 18.08
N ASN A 81 13.02 -12.72 19.37
CA ASN A 81 11.86 -12.01 19.88
C ASN A 81 12.00 -10.49 19.77
N TYR A 82 13.21 -9.96 20.01
CA TYR A 82 13.47 -8.53 19.95
C TYR A 82 13.30 -7.99 18.54
N TRP A 83 13.85 -8.66 17.53
CA TRP A 83 13.76 -8.23 16.13
C TRP A 83 12.36 -8.41 15.55
N THR A 84 11.72 -9.57 15.79
CA THR A 84 10.42 -9.88 15.18
C THR A 84 9.24 -9.10 15.78
N LYS A 85 9.40 -8.58 17.00
CA LYS A 85 8.38 -7.77 17.68
C LYS A 85 8.71 -6.28 17.69
N ASN A 86 9.79 -5.87 17.04
CA ASN A 86 10.18 -4.46 16.97
C ASN A 86 9.14 -3.67 16.17
N SER A 87 8.78 -2.48 16.67
CA SER A 87 7.87 -1.56 15.99
C SER A 87 8.43 -1.04 14.66
N LEU A 88 9.76 -1.02 14.52
CA LEU A 88 10.46 -0.71 13.28
C LEU A 88 10.80 -1.99 12.52
N PRO A 89 10.75 -2.00 11.18
CA PRO A 89 11.32 -3.08 10.41
C PRO A 89 12.80 -3.27 10.73
N CYS A 90 13.14 -4.47 11.20
CA CYS A 90 14.52 -4.85 11.48
C CYS A 90 15.17 -5.52 10.27
N ILE A 91 16.43 -5.18 10.02
CA ILE A 91 17.27 -5.88 9.05
C ILE A 91 18.59 -6.30 9.71
N VAL A 92 19.17 -7.39 9.23
CA VAL A 92 20.58 -7.71 9.49
C VAL A 92 21.42 -7.27 8.30
N VAL A 93 22.54 -6.60 8.55
CA VAL A 93 23.57 -6.25 7.57
C VAL A 93 24.84 -7.00 7.91
N LEU A 94 25.34 -7.81 6.99
CA LEU A 94 26.63 -8.47 7.11
C LEU A 94 27.66 -7.67 6.32
N TYR A 95 28.77 -7.32 6.96
CA TYR A 95 29.89 -6.61 6.35
C TYR A 95 31.14 -7.48 6.31
N ASN A 96 31.69 -7.68 5.11
CA ASN A 96 32.95 -8.38 4.89
C ASN A 96 34.10 -7.37 4.70
N PRO A 97 35.06 -7.27 5.63
CA PRO A 97 36.15 -6.31 5.54
C PRO A 97 37.24 -6.67 4.51
N ASP A 98 37.22 -7.88 3.93
CA ASP A 98 38.24 -8.29 2.94
C ASP A 98 37.96 -7.72 1.53
N ASP A 99 36.69 -7.52 1.19
CA ASP A 99 36.22 -7.08 -0.14
C ASP A 99 35.18 -5.95 -0.08
N ASP A 100 35.00 -5.34 1.10
CA ASP A 100 34.02 -4.30 1.41
C ASP A 100 32.56 -4.68 1.11
N MET A 101 32.24 -5.98 0.99
CA MET A 101 30.89 -6.42 0.66
C MET A 101 29.93 -6.21 1.84
N CYS A 102 28.87 -5.44 1.62
CA CYS A 102 27.72 -5.33 2.53
C CYS A 102 26.48 -5.98 1.92
N ILE A 103 25.96 -7.03 2.55
CA ILE A 103 24.71 -7.70 2.15
C ILE A 103 23.70 -7.67 3.30
N TRP A 104 22.42 -7.77 2.99
CA TRP A 104 21.39 -7.63 4.02
C TRP A 104 20.21 -8.59 3.86
N GLN A 105 19.44 -8.75 4.93
CA GLN A 105 18.18 -9.47 4.93
C GLN A 105 17.20 -8.91 5.97
N LYS A 106 15.91 -8.85 5.63
CA LYS A 106 14.86 -8.47 6.59
C LYS A 106 14.71 -9.54 7.66
N LEU A 107 14.55 -9.13 8.91
CA LEU A 107 14.36 -10.01 10.06
C LEU A 107 12.85 -10.12 10.36
N THR A 108 12.24 -11.24 9.97
CA THR A 108 10.82 -11.53 10.20
C THR A 108 10.65 -12.97 10.70
N VAL A 109 9.43 -13.35 11.07
CA VAL A 109 9.12 -14.74 11.47
C VAL A 109 9.29 -15.72 10.30
N GLU A 110 9.21 -15.24 9.05
CA GLU A 110 9.40 -16.04 7.84
C GLU A 110 10.88 -16.19 7.45
N THR A 111 11.71 -15.17 7.68
CA THR A 111 13.12 -15.19 7.26
C THR A 111 14.07 -15.75 8.32
N ILE A 112 13.65 -15.75 9.60
CA ILE A 112 14.41 -16.33 10.70
C ILE A 112 13.93 -17.76 10.95
N GLU A 113 14.71 -18.74 10.51
CA GLU A 113 14.38 -20.16 10.61
C GLU A 113 14.95 -20.77 11.89
N ARG A 114 14.19 -21.63 12.57
CA ARG A 114 14.75 -22.47 13.64
C ARG A 114 15.70 -23.51 13.05
N THR A 115 16.86 -23.68 13.68
CA THR A 115 17.86 -24.69 13.31
C THR A 115 17.29 -26.12 13.37
N ASN A 116 17.92 -27.07 12.66
CA ASN A 116 17.53 -28.49 12.61
C ASN A 116 16.05 -28.72 12.21
N GLY A 117 15.55 -27.95 11.24
CA GLY A 117 14.18 -28.11 10.73
C GLY A 117 13.11 -27.87 11.81
N GLY A 118 13.32 -26.88 12.67
CA GLY A 118 12.38 -26.52 13.73
C GLY A 118 12.65 -27.11 15.12
N LYS A 119 13.59 -28.05 15.24
CA LYS A 119 13.87 -28.78 16.51
C LYS A 119 15.09 -28.27 17.28
N GLY A 120 15.90 -27.40 16.68
CA GLY A 120 17.10 -26.84 17.29
C GLY A 120 16.81 -25.68 18.24
N LYS A 121 17.78 -25.38 19.12
CA LYS A 121 17.69 -24.30 20.11
C LYS A 121 18.07 -22.91 19.57
N GLY A 122 18.81 -22.86 18.45
CA GLY A 122 19.22 -21.61 17.80
C GLY A 122 18.40 -21.32 16.54
N PHE A 123 18.56 -20.11 16.01
CA PHE A 123 17.95 -19.70 14.75
C PHE A 123 19.02 -19.42 13.69
N LEU A 124 18.60 -19.34 12.44
CA LEU A 124 19.43 -18.92 11.33
C LEU A 124 18.67 -17.98 10.40
N VAL A 125 19.40 -17.16 9.66
CA VAL A 125 18.89 -16.33 8.57
C VAL A 125 19.73 -16.61 7.33
N LYS A 126 19.06 -16.81 6.19
CA LYS A 126 19.70 -16.90 4.87
C LYS A 126 19.78 -15.50 4.28
N VAL A 127 21.00 -14.97 4.13
CA VAL A 127 21.26 -13.64 3.59
C VAL A 127 21.73 -13.77 2.13
N PRO A 128 20.90 -13.43 1.12
CA PRO A 128 21.27 -13.58 -0.28
C PRO A 128 22.46 -12.70 -0.65
N VAL A 129 23.47 -13.26 -1.34
CA VAL A 129 24.67 -12.49 -1.71
C VAL A 129 24.40 -11.38 -2.74
N GLU A 130 23.31 -11.51 -3.51
CA GLU A 130 22.87 -10.52 -4.50
C GLU A 130 22.12 -9.35 -3.85
N GLN A 131 21.69 -9.49 -2.59
CA GLN A 131 20.98 -8.45 -1.84
C GLN A 131 21.98 -7.49 -1.19
N ILE A 132 22.69 -6.75 -2.05
CA ILE A 132 23.71 -5.76 -1.67
C ILE A 132 23.05 -4.57 -0.97
N PHE A 133 23.58 -4.19 0.18
CA PHE A 133 23.05 -3.13 1.03
C PHE A 133 23.03 -1.78 0.30
N LEU A 134 21.84 -1.19 0.21
CA LEU A 134 21.57 0.12 -0.41
C LEU A 134 22.15 0.29 -1.84
N ASN A 135 22.19 -0.78 -2.64
CA ASN A 135 22.14 -0.61 -4.08
C ASN A 135 20.74 -0.12 -4.51
N GLU A 136 20.57 0.28 -5.78
CA GLU A 136 19.32 0.85 -6.30
C GLU A 136 18.08 0.00 -5.94
N LEU A 137 18.11 -1.29 -6.27
CA LEU A 137 17.01 -2.22 -5.97
C LEU A 137 16.76 -2.41 -4.46
N SER A 138 17.81 -2.52 -3.66
CA SER A 138 17.68 -2.67 -2.21
C SER A 138 17.13 -1.41 -1.56
N ASN A 139 17.51 -0.23 -2.07
CA ASN A 139 17.01 1.03 -1.56
C ASN A 139 15.49 1.14 -1.72
N GLU A 140 14.97 0.79 -2.90
CA GLU A 140 13.52 0.72 -3.16
C GLU A 140 12.81 -0.26 -2.22
N LYS A 141 13.36 -1.47 -2.04
CA LYS A 141 12.81 -2.48 -1.12
C LYS A 141 12.79 -2.02 0.33
N LEU A 142 13.87 -1.38 0.80
CA LEU A 142 13.99 -0.91 2.18
C LEU A 142 13.01 0.23 2.45
N LEU A 143 12.77 1.11 1.47
CA LEU A 143 11.76 2.17 1.55
C LEU A 143 10.34 1.62 1.70
N SER A 144 10.04 0.43 1.17
CA SER A 144 8.70 -0.15 1.22
C SER A 144 8.38 -0.93 2.50
N PHE A 145 9.33 -1.08 3.43
CA PHE A 145 9.12 -1.91 4.62
C PHE A 145 8.18 -1.28 5.63
N THR A 146 7.30 -2.10 6.21
CA THR A 146 6.50 -1.71 7.36
C THR A 146 6.36 -2.90 8.31
N ASN A 147 6.37 -2.60 9.61
CA ASN A 147 6.02 -3.53 10.69
C ASN A 147 4.66 -3.16 11.31
N LEU A 148 3.92 -2.24 10.69
CA LEU A 148 2.59 -1.87 11.16
C LEU A 148 1.66 -3.09 11.04
N PRO A 149 0.89 -3.42 12.10
CA PRO A 149 -0.14 -4.44 12.01
C PRO A 149 -1.12 -4.13 10.87
N GLN A 150 -1.68 -5.17 10.24
CA GLN A 150 -2.58 -5.01 9.08
C GLN A 150 -3.73 -4.03 9.35
N HIS A 151 -4.30 -4.02 10.56
CA HIS A 151 -5.37 -3.11 10.92
C HIS A 151 -4.93 -1.64 10.92
N ILE A 152 -3.67 -1.34 11.26
CA ILE A 152 -3.10 0.01 11.16
C ILE A 152 -2.84 0.38 9.69
N THR A 153 -2.33 -0.55 8.88
CA THR A 153 -2.16 -0.32 7.43
C THR A 153 -3.50 -0.01 6.76
N ASN A 154 -4.55 -0.77 7.08
CA ASN A 154 -5.89 -0.53 6.56
C ASN A 154 -6.48 0.80 7.07
N TYR A 155 -6.22 1.15 8.34
CA TYR A 155 -6.59 2.46 8.88
C TYR A 155 -5.91 3.60 8.12
N ASN A 156 -4.60 3.51 7.90
CA ASN A 156 -3.83 4.51 7.16
C ASN A 156 -4.28 4.63 5.70
N PHE A 157 -4.65 3.51 5.08
CA PHE A 157 -5.24 3.51 3.74
C PHE A 157 -6.53 4.33 3.69
N LEU A 158 -7.47 4.13 4.63
CA LEU A 158 -8.69 4.93 4.72
C LEU A 158 -8.38 6.39 5.07
N LEU A 159 -7.42 6.63 5.97
CA LEU A 159 -6.99 7.97 6.37
C LEU A 159 -6.47 8.77 5.17
N SER A 160 -5.72 8.13 4.26
CA SER A 160 -5.22 8.78 3.03
C SER A 160 -6.34 9.30 2.12
N GLN A 161 -7.55 8.75 2.25
CA GLN A 161 -8.73 9.11 1.46
C GLN A 161 -9.73 9.97 2.26
N LYS A 162 -9.40 10.34 3.51
CA LYS A 162 -10.27 11.10 4.41
C LYS A 162 -10.79 12.39 3.80
N LYS A 163 -9.95 13.11 3.03
CA LYS A 163 -10.34 14.37 2.39
C LYS A 163 -11.58 14.19 1.50
N PHE A 164 -11.64 13.12 0.72
CA PHE A 164 -12.77 12.84 -0.18
C PHE A 164 -14.04 12.51 0.61
N MET A 165 -13.90 11.71 1.66
CA MET A 165 -15.00 11.39 2.56
C MET A 165 -15.58 12.65 3.24
N GLN A 166 -14.71 13.58 3.66
CA GLN A 166 -15.13 14.83 4.31
C GLN A 166 -15.88 15.75 3.34
N ILE A 167 -15.41 15.87 2.09
CA ILE A 167 -16.07 16.69 1.07
C ILE A 167 -17.51 16.22 0.86
N ILE A 168 -17.74 14.91 0.75
CA ILE A 168 -19.09 14.34 0.63
C ILE A 168 -19.92 14.61 1.89
N GLN A 169 -19.31 14.51 3.08
CA GLN A 169 -20.01 14.81 4.34
C GLN A 169 -20.43 16.28 4.43
N ASP A 170 -19.63 17.20 3.89
CA ASP A 170 -19.86 18.64 3.91
C ASP A 170 -20.81 19.12 2.79
N GLY A 171 -21.29 18.19 1.95
CA GLY A 171 -22.26 18.45 0.88
C GLY A 171 -21.65 18.66 -0.51
N GLY A 172 -20.34 18.48 -0.67
CA GLY A 172 -19.68 18.43 -1.97
C GLY A 172 -19.85 17.10 -2.69
N GLU A 173 -19.28 17.00 -3.89
CA GLU A 173 -19.41 15.83 -4.76
C GLU A 173 -18.04 15.26 -5.14
N VAL A 174 -17.96 13.93 -5.19
CA VAL A 174 -16.79 13.20 -5.68
C VAL A 174 -17.26 12.23 -6.75
N LYS A 175 -16.77 12.41 -7.97
CA LYS A 175 -16.99 11.50 -9.10
C LYS A 175 -15.74 10.73 -9.43
N LEU A 176 -15.91 9.49 -9.88
CA LEU A 176 -14.89 8.61 -10.40
C LEU A 176 -15.10 8.48 -11.91
N HIS A 177 -14.15 8.99 -12.67
CA HIS A 177 -14.09 8.84 -14.11
C HIS A 177 -12.98 7.83 -14.46
N SER A 178 -13.27 6.85 -15.29
CA SER A 178 -12.28 5.85 -15.66
C SER A 178 -12.50 5.29 -17.06
N THR A 179 -11.41 5.00 -17.77
CA THR A 179 -11.43 4.28 -19.05
C THR A 179 -10.63 2.98 -18.92
N GLU A 180 -11.16 1.89 -19.46
CA GLU A 180 -10.56 0.55 -19.42
C GLU A 180 -10.49 -0.03 -20.83
N TRP A 181 -9.30 -0.48 -21.26
CA TRP A 181 -9.15 -1.24 -22.50
C TRP A 181 -9.51 -2.71 -22.26
N VAL A 182 -10.76 -3.08 -22.53
CA VAL A 182 -11.33 -4.39 -22.14
C VAL A 182 -10.70 -5.60 -22.84
N ASN A 183 -10.18 -5.41 -24.06
CA ASN A 183 -9.55 -6.49 -24.84
C ASN A 183 -8.03 -6.62 -24.63
N LYS A 184 -7.44 -5.86 -23.69
CA LYS A 184 -5.99 -5.87 -23.43
C LYS A 184 -5.69 -6.46 -22.07
N SER A 185 -4.93 -7.56 -22.04
CA SER A 185 -4.48 -8.22 -20.80
C SER A 185 -3.58 -7.34 -19.91
N SER A 186 -3.05 -6.23 -20.45
CA SER A 186 -2.25 -5.28 -19.69
C SER A 186 -3.05 -4.48 -18.66
N GLY A 187 -4.38 -4.52 -18.68
CA GLY A 187 -5.24 -3.72 -17.79
C GLY A 187 -5.05 -2.21 -18.01
N LYS A 188 -4.71 -1.82 -19.24
CA LYS A 188 -4.42 -0.42 -19.57
C LYS A 188 -5.69 0.40 -19.42
N GLY A 189 -5.57 1.54 -18.75
CA GLY A 189 -6.68 2.45 -18.58
C GLY A 189 -6.23 3.79 -18.03
N ASP A 190 -7.20 4.63 -17.72
CA ASP A 190 -7.01 5.85 -16.96
C ASP A 190 -8.07 5.93 -15.86
N THR A 191 -7.71 6.47 -14.71
CA THR A 191 -8.63 6.58 -13.57
C THR A 191 -8.37 7.90 -12.89
N GLU A 192 -9.41 8.71 -12.74
CA GLU A 192 -9.34 9.99 -12.06
C GLU A 192 -10.55 10.21 -11.13
N LEU A 193 -10.31 10.94 -10.04
CA LEU A 193 -11.38 11.52 -9.24
C LEU A 193 -11.60 12.97 -9.65
N ILE A 194 -12.85 13.34 -9.89
CA ILE A 194 -13.30 14.70 -10.13
C ILE A 194 -14.02 15.14 -8.86
N ILE A 195 -13.56 16.23 -8.25
CA ILE A 195 -13.99 16.68 -6.94
C ILE A 195 -14.56 18.06 -7.06
N ASP A 196 -15.80 18.23 -6.63
CA ASP A 196 -16.46 19.52 -6.48
C ASP A 196 -16.69 19.80 -4.99
N ASP A 197 -15.94 20.74 -4.42
CA ASP A 197 -16.08 21.16 -3.02
C ASP A 197 -17.05 22.34 -2.82
N GLY A 198 -17.81 22.70 -3.87
CA GLY A 198 -18.71 23.85 -3.91
C GLY A 198 -18.03 25.18 -4.23
N ASN A 199 -16.69 25.24 -4.20
CA ASN A 199 -15.91 26.42 -4.57
C ASN A 199 -15.08 26.19 -5.83
N SER A 200 -14.53 24.99 -6.00
CA SER A 200 -13.63 24.64 -7.08
C SER A 200 -13.78 23.18 -7.51
N ILE A 201 -13.55 22.93 -8.80
CA ILE A 201 -13.45 21.58 -9.35
C ILE A 201 -11.98 21.19 -9.47
N GLN A 202 -11.59 20.07 -8.84
CA GLN A 202 -10.24 19.54 -8.84
C GLN A 202 -10.21 18.11 -9.38
N LYS A 203 -9.14 17.76 -10.10
CA LYS A 203 -8.93 16.40 -10.64
C LYS A 203 -7.73 15.72 -10.01
N TYR A 204 -7.89 14.47 -9.62
CA TYR A 204 -6.85 13.64 -9.02
C TYR A 204 -6.68 12.35 -9.82
N SER A 205 -5.53 12.20 -10.49
CA SER A 205 -5.23 10.99 -11.26
C SER A 205 -4.73 9.86 -10.36
N TYR A 206 -5.18 8.64 -10.66
CA TYR A 206 -4.66 7.38 -10.12
C TYR A 206 -3.72 6.75 -11.15
N PRO A 207 -2.39 6.81 -10.96
CA PRO A 207 -1.41 6.39 -11.95
C PRO A 207 -1.19 4.86 -11.97
N TYR A 208 -2.28 4.08 -11.86
CA TYR A 208 -2.22 2.62 -11.75
C TYR A 208 -3.09 1.95 -12.81
N TRP A 209 -2.58 0.85 -13.33
CA TRP A 209 -3.30 -0.07 -14.20
C TRP A 209 -3.57 -1.36 -13.43
N PHE A 210 -4.66 -2.04 -13.80
CA PHE A 210 -5.11 -3.24 -13.08
C PHE A 210 -5.15 -4.44 -14.03
N PRO A 211 -4.00 -5.11 -14.26
CA PRO A 211 -3.95 -6.29 -15.11
C PRO A 211 -4.84 -7.42 -14.56
N PHE A 212 -5.48 -8.16 -15.48
CA PHE A 212 -6.25 -9.38 -15.18
C PHE A 212 -7.45 -9.21 -14.23
N THR A 213 -7.82 -7.98 -13.88
CA THR A 213 -8.96 -7.70 -12.99
C THR A 213 -9.85 -6.65 -13.65
N PRO A 214 -11.14 -6.94 -13.92
CA PRO A 214 -12.06 -5.93 -14.43
C PRO A 214 -12.12 -4.72 -13.51
N TYR A 215 -12.19 -3.52 -14.06
CA TYR A 215 -12.15 -2.30 -13.26
C TYR A 215 -13.33 -2.21 -12.26
N THR A 216 -14.48 -2.78 -12.61
CA THR A 216 -15.64 -2.90 -11.71
C THR A 216 -15.37 -3.74 -10.44
N GLU A 217 -14.41 -4.66 -10.47
CA GLU A 217 -13.96 -5.39 -9.26
C GLU A 217 -12.86 -4.64 -8.49
N VAL A 218 -12.21 -3.68 -9.13
CA VAL A 218 -11.15 -2.86 -8.55
C VAL A 218 -11.72 -1.70 -7.76
N PHE A 219 -12.74 -1.01 -8.28
CA PHE A 219 -13.27 0.21 -7.65
C PHE A 219 -13.70 0.00 -6.19
N PRO A 220 -14.43 -1.08 -5.81
CA PRO A 220 -14.79 -1.32 -4.41
C PRO A 220 -13.57 -1.57 -3.50
N LYS A 221 -12.44 -2.02 -4.05
CA LYS A 221 -11.19 -2.23 -3.31
C LYS A 221 -10.40 -0.93 -3.16
N LEU A 222 -10.46 -0.04 -4.16
CA LEU A 222 -9.85 1.29 -4.11
C LEU A 222 -10.63 2.24 -3.20
N PHE A 223 -11.96 2.19 -3.25
CA PHE A 223 -12.86 3.08 -2.51
C PHE A 223 -13.84 2.28 -1.65
N PRO A 224 -13.36 1.48 -0.67
CA PRO A 224 -14.23 0.62 0.15
C PRO A 224 -15.18 1.42 1.05
N TRP A 225 -14.91 2.71 1.25
CA TRP A 225 -15.76 3.64 1.98
C TRP A 225 -16.93 4.18 1.14
N ALA A 226 -16.92 3.92 -0.17
CA ALA A 226 -17.90 4.46 -1.11
C ALA A 226 -19.00 3.44 -1.44
N GLU A 227 -20.20 3.97 -1.63
CA GLU A 227 -21.26 3.39 -2.44
C GLU A 227 -21.23 4.09 -3.80
N PHE A 228 -21.44 3.32 -4.87
CA PHE A 228 -21.31 3.81 -6.24
C PHE A 228 -22.69 3.94 -6.88
N SER A 229 -22.94 5.08 -7.52
CA SER A 229 -24.07 5.30 -8.40
C SER A 229 -23.56 5.84 -9.73
N ALA A 230 -24.25 5.54 -10.83
CA ALA A 230 -23.91 6.10 -12.11
C ALA A 230 -24.18 7.62 -12.11
N ASP A 231 -23.40 8.36 -12.89
CA ASP A 231 -23.72 9.74 -13.22
C ASP A 231 -24.80 9.76 -14.30
N GLU A 232 -26.05 9.91 -13.88
CA GLU A 232 -27.20 9.87 -14.79
C GLU A 232 -27.11 10.97 -15.86
N ASP A 233 -26.59 12.16 -15.55
CA ASP A 233 -26.46 13.22 -16.56
C ASP A 233 -25.40 12.84 -17.60
N TYR A 234 -24.31 12.19 -17.18
CA TYR A 234 -23.26 11.71 -18.09
C TYR A 234 -23.75 10.61 -19.04
N PHE A 235 -24.63 9.72 -18.56
CA PHE A 235 -25.10 8.57 -19.33
C PHE A 235 -26.38 8.82 -20.13
N GLU A 236 -27.02 9.99 -20.01
CA GLU A 236 -28.38 10.23 -20.55
C GLU A 236 -28.52 9.86 -22.03
N ASP A 237 -27.62 10.36 -22.89
CA ASP A 237 -27.67 10.09 -24.33
C ASP A 237 -27.48 8.60 -24.64
N ASN A 238 -26.50 7.96 -24.00
CA ASN A 238 -26.20 6.54 -24.22
C ASN A 238 -27.34 5.63 -23.71
N ASP A 239 -27.86 5.91 -22.52
CA ASP A 239 -29.00 5.20 -21.95
C ASP A 239 -30.23 5.36 -22.87
N MET A 240 -30.44 6.55 -23.45
CA MET A 240 -31.56 6.83 -24.35
C MET A 240 -31.44 6.06 -25.67
N GLU A 241 -30.24 5.97 -26.25
CA GLU A 241 -29.98 5.15 -27.43
C GLU A 241 -30.25 3.66 -27.17
N LEU A 242 -29.74 3.12 -26.06
CA LEU A 242 -29.98 1.74 -25.65
C LEU A 242 -31.48 1.49 -25.42
N TRP A 243 -32.15 2.40 -24.72
CA TRP A 243 -33.60 2.30 -24.48
C TRP A 243 -34.39 2.28 -25.79
N ARG A 244 -34.08 3.18 -26.73
CA ARG A 244 -34.74 3.20 -28.05
C ARG A 244 -34.54 1.88 -28.80
N MET A 245 -33.34 1.30 -28.73
CA MET A 245 -33.03 0.05 -29.41
C MET A 245 -33.80 -1.15 -28.84
N TYR A 246 -34.02 -1.19 -27.52
CA TYR A 246 -34.63 -2.35 -26.85
C TYR A 246 -36.13 -2.21 -26.55
N HIS A 247 -36.62 -0.98 -26.39
CA HIS A 247 -37.97 -0.71 -25.87
C HIS A 247 -38.82 0.21 -26.77
N CYS A 248 -38.29 0.67 -27.90
CA CYS A 248 -39.03 1.48 -28.84
C CYS A 248 -39.06 0.86 -30.24
N TYR A 249 -40.13 1.17 -30.97
CA TYR A 249 -40.28 0.90 -32.39
C TYR A 249 -40.45 2.23 -33.12
N TYR A 250 -39.66 2.47 -34.16
CA TYR A 250 -39.75 3.68 -34.95
C TYR A 250 -40.81 3.52 -36.05
N ASP A 251 -41.88 4.31 -35.97
CA ASP A 251 -42.91 4.38 -37.01
C ASP A 251 -42.51 5.40 -38.08
N LYS A 252 -42.22 4.92 -39.28
CA LYS A 252 -41.81 5.74 -40.42
C LYS A 252 -42.96 6.55 -41.03
N VAL A 253 -44.21 6.17 -40.75
CA VAL A 253 -45.39 6.83 -41.31
C VAL A 253 -45.66 8.13 -40.56
N ASP A 254 -45.59 8.07 -39.23
CA ASP A 254 -45.89 9.18 -38.35
C ASP A 254 -44.64 9.93 -37.84
N ASP A 255 -43.43 9.43 -38.18
CA ASP A 255 -42.13 9.98 -37.75
C ASP A 255 -41.96 10.03 -36.21
N GLU A 256 -42.50 9.02 -35.53
CA GLU A 256 -42.56 8.94 -34.07
C GLU A 256 -41.96 7.63 -33.54
N TRP A 257 -41.39 7.71 -32.34
CA TRP A 257 -40.94 6.53 -31.58
C TRP A 257 -42.07 6.03 -30.69
N LEU A 258 -42.56 4.82 -30.97
CA LEU A 258 -43.58 4.15 -30.18
C LEU A 258 -42.92 3.31 -29.09
N VAL A 259 -43.27 3.56 -27.83
CA VAL A 259 -42.77 2.77 -26.69
C VAL A 259 -43.53 1.45 -26.63
N VAL A 260 -42.81 0.34 -26.78
CA VAL A 260 -43.35 -1.04 -26.78
C VAL A 260 -42.89 -1.85 -25.57
N GLY A 261 -42.04 -1.29 -24.72
CA GLY A 261 -41.51 -1.90 -23.50
C GLY A 261 -41.62 -0.98 -22.29
N ASP A 262 -40.60 -1.03 -21.42
CA ASP A 262 -40.51 -0.15 -20.25
C ASP A 262 -40.43 1.33 -20.70
N THR A 263 -40.90 2.24 -19.84
CA THR A 263 -40.57 3.66 -19.97
C THR A 263 -39.07 3.90 -19.79
N PHE A 264 -38.55 5.03 -20.28
CA PHE A 264 -37.12 5.36 -20.14
C PHE A 264 -36.65 5.30 -18.68
N GLU A 265 -37.44 5.86 -17.75
CA GLU A 265 -37.15 5.85 -16.32
C GLU A 265 -37.15 4.45 -15.68
N GLU A 266 -38.06 3.57 -16.10
CA GLU A 266 -38.13 2.19 -15.62
C GLU A 266 -36.96 1.36 -16.13
N PHE A 267 -36.58 1.55 -17.40
CA PHE A 267 -35.39 0.94 -17.99
C PHE A 267 -34.13 1.39 -17.25
N ARG A 268 -33.98 2.70 -17.04
CA ARG A 268 -32.83 3.32 -16.38
C ARG A 268 -32.58 2.77 -14.98
N LYS A 269 -33.63 2.59 -14.19
CA LYS A 269 -33.57 1.99 -12.83
C LYS A 269 -33.09 0.53 -12.80
N LYS A 270 -33.18 -0.19 -13.92
CA LYS A 270 -32.73 -1.59 -14.04
C LYS A 270 -31.26 -1.69 -14.44
N LEU A 271 -30.64 -0.59 -14.89
CA LEU A 271 -29.25 -0.57 -15.30
C LEU A 271 -28.31 -0.70 -14.09
N SER A 272 -27.11 -1.23 -14.34
CA SER A 272 -26.08 -1.33 -13.30
C SER A 272 -25.66 0.06 -12.82
N PRO A 273 -25.50 0.28 -11.50
CA PRO A 273 -24.91 1.50 -10.95
C PRO A 273 -23.45 1.71 -11.38
N MET A 274 -22.76 0.66 -11.82
CA MET A 274 -21.39 0.69 -12.34
C MET A 274 -21.35 0.37 -13.84
N ARG A 275 -22.37 0.81 -14.60
CA ARG A 275 -22.38 0.65 -16.07
C ARG A 275 -21.31 1.52 -16.73
N TYR A 276 -21.05 1.25 -18.00
CA TYR A 276 -20.07 1.96 -18.82
C TYR A 276 -20.61 2.23 -20.23
N ILE A 277 -20.04 3.23 -20.89
CA ILE A 277 -20.21 3.47 -22.32
C ILE A 277 -19.21 2.59 -23.06
N ASP A 278 -19.70 1.75 -23.96
CA ASP A 278 -18.86 0.92 -24.82
C ASP A 278 -18.42 1.70 -26.08
N HIS A 279 -17.13 1.97 -26.18
CA HIS A 279 -16.54 2.58 -27.36
C HIS A 279 -16.04 1.49 -28.30
N ALA A 280 -16.93 1.07 -29.20
CA ALA A 280 -16.68 0.11 -30.27
C ALA A 280 -16.15 -1.26 -29.81
N GLY A 281 -16.53 -1.71 -28.60
CA GLY A 281 -16.07 -2.97 -28.02
C GLY A 281 -14.62 -2.95 -27.56
N GLU A 282 -13.94 -1.80 -27.60
CA GLU A 282 -12.51 -1.70 -27.27
C GLU A 282 -12.24 -1.01 -25.92
N VAL A 283 -13.02 0.02 -25.60
CA VAL A 283 -12.84 0.84 -24.40
C VAL A 283 -14.15 0.97 -23.65
N ALA A 284 -14.15 0.55 -22.38
CA ALA A 284 -15.22 0.81 -21.44
C ALA A 284 -14.96 2.12 -20.70
N GLU A 285 -15.88 3.08 -20.79
CA GLU A 285 -15.79 4.36 -20.09
C GLU A 285 -16.83 4.46 -18.98
N TYR A 286 -16.36 4.71 -17.76
CA TYR A 286 -17.15 4.74 -16.54
C TYR A 286 -17.21 6.17 -15.99
N MET A 287 -18.39 6.60 -15.56
CA MET A 287 -18.59 7.81 -14.76
C MET A 287 -19.50 7.52 -13.58
N MET A 288 -18.96 7.58 -12.36
CA MET A 288 -19.71 7.24 -11.15
C MET A 288 -19.65 8.36 -10.13
N ILE A 289 -20.75 8.58 -9.43
CA ILE A 289 -20.84 9.44 -8.24
C ILE A 289 -20.59 8.56 -7.01
N LEU A 290 -19.65 8.95 -6.16
CA LEU A 290 -19.28 8.25 -4.93
C LEU A 290 -20.05 8.85 -3.76
N LYS A 291 -20.71 7.99 -2.98
CA LYS A 291 -21.44 8.38 -1.76
C LYS A 291 -20.87 7.66 -0.55
N LEU A 292 -20.99 8.27 0.64
CA LEU A 292 -20.55 7.61 1.87
C LEU A 292 -21.43 6.41 2.21
N ASN A 293 -20.84 5.22 2.22
CA ASN A 293 -21.48 4.03 2.75
C ASN A 293 -21.35 3.99 4.30
N ALA A 294 -21.83 2.91 4.92
CA ALA A 294 -21.77 2.74 6.38
C ALA A 294 -20.32 2.76 6.93
N LEU A 295 -19.36 2.15 6.21
CA LEU A 295 -17.94 2.17 6.58
C LEU A 295 -17.37 3.58 6.52
N GLY A 296 -17.62 4.33 5.44
CA GLY A 296 -17.12 5.71 5.30
C GLY A 296 -17.63 6.63 6.41
N LYS A 297 -18.92 6.56 6.75
CA LYS A 297 -19.51 7.33 7.86
C LYS A 297 -18.89 6.95 9.21
N ALA A 298 -18.80 5.65 9.51
CA ALA A 298 -18.22 5.17 10.75
C ALA A 298 -16.73 5.51 10.88
N PHE A 299 -15.98 5.48 9.77
CA PHE A 299 -14.56 5.85 9.76
C PHE A 299 -14.36 7.32 10.13
N LEU A 300 -15.15 8.25 9.59
CA LEU A 300 -15.05 9.67 9.95
C LEU A 300 -15.35 9.92 11.43
N GLU A 301 -16.36 9.24 11.99
CA GLU A 301 -16.68 9.34 13.42
C GLU A 301 -15.56 8.76 14.30
N MET A 302 -15.04 7.59 13.92
CA MET A 302 -13.97 6.92 14.65
C MET A 302 -12.66 7.72 14.59
N ASP A 303 -12.27 8.21 13.41
CA ASP A 303 -11.09 9.07 13.23
C ASP A 303 -11.18 10.33 14.09
N LYS A 304 -12.36 10.97 14.16
CA LYS A 304 -12.62 12.10 15.06
C LYS A 304 -12.43 11.73 16.53
N PHE A 305 -12.86 10.54 16.95
CA PHE A 305 -12.70 10.05 18.32
C PHE A 305 -11.24 9.74 18.67
N VAL A 306 -10.52 9.00 17.81
CA VAL A 306 -9.12 8.60 18.08
C VAL A 306 -8.13 9.76 17.95
N SER A 307 -8.48 10.81 17.21
CA SER A 307 -7.70 12.05 17.11
C SER A 307 -7.75 12.91 18.38
N GLN A 308 -8.65 12.60 19.32
CA GLN A 308 -8.79 13.32 20.59
C GLN A 308 -8.05 12.60 21.72
N ASN A 309 -7.52 13.38 22.67
CA ASN A 309 -6.94 12.81 23.90
C ASN A 309 -8.04 12.14 24.73
N GLN A 310 -7.94 10.82 24.89
CA GLN A 310 -8.92 10.04 25.66
C GLN A 310 -8.50 9.92 27.14
N PRO A 311 -9.30 10.43 28.09
CA PRO A 311 -9.06 10.12 29.50
C PRO A 311 -9.22 8.61 29.70
N TYR A 312 -8.33 8.01 30.49
CA TYR A 312 -8.33 6.57 30.81
C TYR A 312 -7.91 5.62 29.68
N ALA A 313 -7.24 6.10 28.62
CA ALA A 313 -6.74 5.24 27.53
C ALA A 313 -5.87 4.05 27.99
N GLY A 314 -5.25 4.13 29.18
CA GLY A 314 -4.45 3.06 29.78
C GLY A 314 -5.20 2.12 30.75
N THR A 315 -6.47 2.40 31.08
CA THR A 315 -7.24 1.55 32.00
C THR A 315 -7.61 0.24 31.29
N ARG A 316 -7.26 -0.89 31.89
CA ARG A 316 -7.57 -2.22 31.36
C ARG A 316 -8.20 -3.09 32.46
N PRO A 317 -9.24 -3.89 32.15
CA PRO A 317 -9.73 -4.89 33.08
C PRO A 317 -8.59 -5.88 33.38
N LYS A 318 -8.47 -6.30 34.64
CA LYS A 318 -7.54 -7.36 35.04
C LYS A 318 -8.30 -8.69 35.03
N GLU A 319 -7.66 -9.74 34.56
CA GLU A 319 -8.17 -11.10 34.74
C GLU A 319 -8.14 -11.45 36.24
N GLU A 320 -9.20 -12.09 36.74
CA GLU A 320 -9.30 -12.58 38.13
C GLU A 320 -8.64 -13.94 38.32
#